data_AF-A0A7G7W8C8-F1
#
_entry.id   AF-A0A7G7W8C8-F1
#
_cell.length_a   1.000
_cell.length_b   1.000
_cell.length_c   1.000
_cell.angle_alpha   90.00
_cell.angle_beta   90.00
_cell.angle_gamma   90.00
#
_symmetry.space_group_name_H-M   'P 1'
#
loop_
_entity.id
_entity.type
_entity.pdbx_description
1 polymer ?
#
loop_
_entity_poly.entity_id
_entity_poly.type
_entity_poly.pdbx_seq_one_letter_code
_entity_poly.pdbx_strand_id
1 'polypeptide(L)'
;MKRILMAVLCLGMAACAPGVKIQSKQALAPLAAQEPFLIIKEGEGFNVPGEELGDIHIKDTGFTLFCDYDKVEALAVERAKSMGANTLWIYEHRLPSLRSTCHQIRAKAMRLTDLTPYEQEIVWTPTRRLKQTDFKASTENRPFQAATNSSIRYRYAGQGLGKVRLVVETYFDCRNSYFKPSAQNEQVLAHEQVHFDIVELHARLLTRLLQEQAPTSRELEQKHEAVFRQVLTECQTMQDAYDSEVYKDQSKLVQWQQKIAQNLTALQPYADKSLTVKISL
;
A
#
# COMPACT_ATOMS: atom_id res chain seq x y z
N MET A 1 55.98 31.36 27.52
CA MET A 1 54.82 31.34 26.60
C MET A 1 54.93 30.14 25.66
N LYS A 2 54.23 29.03 25.92
CA LYS A 2 54.03 27.95 24.94
C LYS A 2 52.55 27.61 24.96
N ARG A 3 51.84 28.00 23.90
CA ARG A 3 50.41 27.74 23.70
C ARG A 3 50.26 26.26 23.35
N ILE A 4 49.57 25.48 24.19
CA ILE A 4 49.17 24.12 23.90
C ILE A 4 47.97 24.22 22.96
N LEU A 5 48.16 23.85 21.70
CA LEU A 5 47.09 23.78 20.70
C LEU A 5 46.32 22.48 20.96
N MET A 6 45.15 22.60 21.57
CA MET A 6 44.22 21.49 21.77
C MET A 6 43.55 21.19 20.42
N ALA A 7 44.07 20.20 19.70
CA ALA A 7 43.45 19.71 18.47
C ALA A 7 42.17 18.94 18.85
N VAL A 8 41.02 19.60 18.70
CA VAL A 8 39.71 18.95 18.77
C VAL A 8 39.59 18.10 17.51
N LEU A 9 39.81 16.80 17.65
CA LEU A 9 39.54 15.80 16.64
C LEU A 9 38.01 15.67 16.52
N CYS A 10 37.40 16.43 15.62
CA CYS A 10 36.01 16.22 15.23
C CYS A 10 35.91 14.86 14.51
N LEU A 11 35.62 13.80 15.27
CA LEU A 11 35.15 12.53 14.72
C LEU A 11 33.81 12.83 14.01
N GLY A 12 33.85 12.90 12.67
CA GLY A 12 32.64 12.99 11.87
C GLY A 12 31.79 11.74 12.09
N MET A 13 30.52 11.94 12.45
CA MET A 13 29.55 10.84 12.51
C MET A 13 29.42 10.26 11.10
N ALA A 14 29.98 9.07 10.87
CA ALA A 14 29.74 8.32 9.65
C ALA A 14 28.24 7.98 9.61
N ALA A 15 27.53 8.51 8.61
CA ALA A 15 26.11 8.28 8.46
C ALA A 15 25.85 6.80 8.13
N CYS A 16 25.10 6.11 8.97
CA CYS A 16 24.77 4.67 8.83
C CYS A 16 23.74 4.37 7.72
N ALA A 17 23.59 5.25 6.71
CA ALA A 17 22.58 5.16 5.66
C ALA A 17 23.23 4.92 4.28
N PRO A 18 22.57 4.19 3.37
CA PRO A 18 23.10 3.96 2.04
C PRO A 18 23.21 5.26 1.26
N GLY A 19 24.21 5.35 0.37
CA GLY A 19 24.44 6.53 -0.44
C GLY A 19 23.40 6.63 -1.56
N VAL A 20 22.70 7.75 -1.65
CA VAL A 20 21.72 8.00 -2.72
C VAL A 20 22.28 9.04 -3.69
N LYS A 21 22.37 8.69 -4.97
CA LYS A 21 22.63 9.64 -6.05
C LYS A 21 21.36 9.83 -6.87
N ILE A 22 20.95 11.07 -7.07
CA ILE A 22 19.77 11.42 -7.86
C ILE A 22 20.22 12.33 -9.01
N GLN A 23 19.88 11.95 -10.24
CA GLN A 23 20.01 12.81 -11.41
C GLN A 23 18.61 13.27 -11.80
N SER A 24 18.21 14.44 -11.30
CA SER A 24 16.89 15.01 -11.58
C SER A 24 16.86 15.70 -12.94
N LYS A 25 15.73 15.56 -13.64
CA LYS A 25 15.44 16.28 -14.90
C LYS A 25 14.48 17.44 -14.66
N GLN A 26 13.46 17.25 -13.83
CA GLN A 26 12.50 18.26 -13.42
C GLN A 26 11.84 17.84 -12.10
N ALA A 27 11.65 18.78 -11.17
CA ALA A 27 11.01 18.51 -9.88
C ALA A 27 9.53 18.92 -9.94
N LEU A 28 8.63 17.95 -9.76
CA LEU A 28 7.23 18.21 -9.47
C LEU A 28 7.01 18.35 -7.96
N ALA A 29 5.82 18.80 -7.56
CA ALA A 29 5.42 18.75 -6.17
C ALA A 29 5.44 17.29 -5.66
N PRO A 30 5.81 17.04 -4.39
CA PRO A 30 5.78 15.71 -3.81
C PRO A 30 4.42 15.03 -4.01
N LEU A 31 4.43 13.73 -4.28
CA LEU A 31 3.22 12.93 -4.47
C LEU A 31 2.34 13.02 -3.21
N ALA A 32 1.05 13.27 -3.37
CA ALA A 32 0.14 13.31 -2.24
C ALA A 32 0.06 11.93 -1.56
N ALA A 33 -0.13 11.91 -0.24
CA ALA A 33 -0.10 10.67 0.54
C ALA A 33 -1.16 9.62 0.12
N GLN A 34 -2.24 10.07 -0.50
CA GLN A 34 -3.36 9.23 -0.95
C GLN A 34 -3.28 8.86 -2.44
N GLU A 35 -2.31 9.41 -3.19
CA GLU A 35 -2.12 9.02 -4.58
C GLU A 35 -1.48 7.62 -4.67
N PRO A 36 -1.95 6.76 -5.60
CA PRO A 36 -1.38 5.44 -5.81
C PRO A 36 0.09 5.52 -6.24
N PHE A 37 0.87 4.51 -5.85
CA PHE A 37 2.28 4.40 -6.21
C PHE A 37 2.61 2.98 -6.64
N LEU A 38 3.20 2.85 -7.84
CA LEU A 38 3.61 1.56 -8.38
C LEU A 38 5.11 1.33 -8.27
N ILE A 39 5.50 0.09 -8.01
CA ILE A 39 6.86 -0.39 -8.16
C ILE A 39 6.84 -1.40 -9.29
N ILE A 40 7.63 -1.16 -10.33
CA ILE A 40 7.78 -2.06 -11.47
C ILE A 40 9.19 -2.60 -11.42
N LYS A 41 9.32 -3.92 -11.32
CA LYS A 41 10.61 -4.59 -11.14
C LYS A 41 11.25 -4.94 -12.49
N GLU A 42 12.54 -5.25 -12.46
CA GLU A 42 13.27 -5.68 -13.64
C GLU A 42 12.62 -6.94 -14.26
N GLY A 43 12.55 -7.00 -15.59
CA GLY A 43 11.91 -8.12 -16.30
C GLY A 43 10.38 -8.04 -16.40
N GLU A 44 9.72 -7.18 -15.62
CA GLU A 44 8.32 -6.82 -15.85
C GLU A 44 8.28 -5.88 -17.07
N GLY A 45 7.85 -6.39 -18.22
CA GLY A 45 7.85 -5.63 -19.48
C GLY A 45 7.26 -4.24 -19.30
N PHE A 46 8.08 -3.20 -19.47
CA PHE A 46 7.71 -1.81 -19.22
C PHE A 46 7.78 -1.02 -20.52
N ASN A 47 6.61 -0.71 -21.08
CA ASN A 47 6.49 0.05 -22.33
C ASN A 47 5.25 0.94 -22.29
N VAL A 48 5.25 1.94 -21.41
CA VAL A 48 4.12 2.88 -21.30
C VAL A 48 4.58 4.33 -21.29
N PRO A 49 3.80 5.23 -21.93
CA PRO A 49 4.03 6.67 -21.92
C PRO A 49 4.02 7.25 -20.50
N GLY A 50 5.03 8.08 -20.21
CA GLY A 50 5.15 8.81 -18.96
C GLY A 50 6.38 9.70 -18.97
N GLU A 51 6.46 10.61 -18.00
CA GLU A 51 7.59 11.52 -17.86
C GLU A 51 8.62 10.96 -16.88
N GLU A 52 9.90 10.95 -17.27
CA GLU A 52 11.00 10.60 -16.36
C GLU A 52 11.42 11.84 -15.56
N LEU A 53 11.17 11.84 -14.26
CA LEU A 53 11.52 12.94 -13.36
C LEU A 53 12.99 12.87 -12.89
N GLY A 54 13.58 11.67 -12.91
CA GLY A 54 14.99 11.47 -12.65
C GLY A 54 15.41 10.01 -12.47
N ASP A 55 16.72 9.82 -12.39
CA ASP A 55 17.38 8.52 -12.16
C ASP A 55 17.88 8.45 -10.72
N ILE A 56 17.48 7.40 -9.99
CA ILE A 56 17.78 7.15 -8.59
C ILE A 56 18.73 5.96 -8.50
N HIS A 57 19.86 6.17 -7.83
CA HIS A 57 20.90 5.18 -7.70
C HIS A 57 21.28 5.03 -6.23
N ILE A 58 20.93 3.89 -5.64
CA ILE A 58 21.26 3.57 -4.25
C ILE A 58 22.48 2.66 -4.24
N LYS A 59 23.53 3.08 -3.54
CA LYS A 59 24.85 2.42 -3.50
C LYS A 59 25.28 2.14 -2.07
N ASP A 60 26.11 1.11 -1.93
CA ASP A 60 26.85 0.85 -0.70
C ASP A 60 27.93 1.90 -0.49
N THR A 61 28.06 2.39 0.75
CA THR A 61 29.14 3.29 1.19
C THR A 61 30.14 2.61 2.13
N GLY A 62 30.01 1.30 2.36
CA GLY A 62 30.98 0.46 3.09
C GLY A 62 30.74 0.33 4.60
N PHE A 63 29.83 1.11 5.19
CA PHE A 63 29.46 1.05 6.61
C PHE A 63 27.93 1.07 6.84
N THR A 64 27.16 0.62 5.85
CA THR A 64 25.69 0.69 5.90
C THR A 64 25.11 -0.48 6.71
N LEU A 65 24.44 -0.19 7.83
CA LEU A 65 23.80 -1.21 8.68
C LEU A 65 22.34 -1.54 8.27
N PHE A 66 21.74 -0.73 7.40
CA PHE A 66 20.32 -0.77 7.03
C PHE A 66 20.12 -0.88 5.52
N CYS A 67 20.47 -2.02 4.92
CA CYS A 67 20.37 -2.17 3.47
C CYS A 67 20.16 -3.59 2.92
N ASP A 68 19.28 -4.32 3.59
CA ASP A 68 18.47 -5.32 2.89
C ASP A 68 17.67 -4.69 1.74
N TYR A 69 17.16 -5.54 0.85
CA TYR A 69 16.42 -5.10 -0.33
C TYR A 69 15.24 -4.20 0.03
N ASP A 70 14.44 -4.57 1.05
CA ASP A 70 13.22 -3.87 1.43
C ASP A 70 13.50 -2.43 1.88
N LYS A 71 14.57 -2.20 2.65
CA LYS A 71 14.98 -0.85 3.06
C LYS A 71 15.49 -0.01 1.89
N VAL A 72 16.24 -0.63 0.98
CA VAL A 72 16.76 0.03 -0.22
C VAL A 72 15.61 0.42 -1.15
N GLU A 73 14.66 -0.48 -1.37
CA GLU A 73 13.45 -0.22 -2.14
C GLU A 73 12.62 0.90 -1.49
N ALA A 74 12.35 0.83 -0.18
CA ALA A 74 11.61 1.85 0.55
C ALA A 74 12.26 3.25 0.44
N LEU A 75 13.59 3.33 0.53
CA LEU A 75 14.32 4.59 0.34
C LEU A 75 14.15 5.12 -1.08
N ALA A 76 14.26 4.29 -2.12
CA ALA A 76 14.04 4.73 -3.50
C ALA A 76 12.59 5.21 -3.73
N VAL A 77 11.60 4.53 -3.14
CA VAL A 77 10.19 4.94 -3.17
C VAL A 77 10.02 6.32 -2.53
N GLU A 78 10.60 6.56 -1.34
CA GLU A 78 10.54 7.87 -0.68
C GLU A 78 11.10 8.98 -1.57
N ARG A 79 12.27 8.73 -2.20
CA ARG A 79 12.88 9.70 -3.12
C ARG A 79 12.04 9.94 -4.36
N ALA A 80 11.52 8.90 -4.99
CA ALA A 80 10.62 9.04 -6.14
C ALA A 80 9.37 9.85 -5.78
N LYS A 81 8.70 9.54 -4.66
CA LYS A 81 7.54 10.30 -4.17
C LYS A 81 7.88 11.75 -3.89
N SER A 82 9.05 12.04 -3.29
CA SER A 82 9.50 13.42 -3.05
C SER A 82 9.71 14.24 -4.33
N MET A 83 9.94 13.57 -5.46
CA MET A 83 10.08 14.19 -6.78
C MET A 83 8.73 14.34 -7.51
N GLY A 84 7.63 13.83 -6.93
CA GLY A 84 6.30 13.82 -7.54
C GLY A 84 6.03 12.61 -8.45
N ALA A 85 6.92 11.61 -8.46
CA ALA A 85 6.69 10.39 -9.22
C ALA A 85 5.58 9.54 -8.57
N ASN A 86 4.77 8.90 -9.40
CA ASN A 86 3.76 7.90 -9.00
C ASN A 86 4.20 6.47 -9.37
N THR A 87 5.40 6.30 -9.91
CA THR A 87 5.97 4.99 -10.24
C THR A 87 7.49 4.98 -10.03
N LEU A 88 7.99 3.92 -9.41
CA LEU A 88 9.39 3.56 -9.37
C LEU A 88 9.62 2.40 -10.33
N TRP A 89 10.37 2.62 -11.41
CA TRP A 89 10.77 1.54 -12.30
C TRP A 89 12.21 1.10 -11.98
N ILE A 90 12.36 -0.05 -11.34
CA ILE A 90 13.64 -0.66 -11.01
C ILE A 90 14.13 -1.44 -12.23
N TYR A 91 15.20 -0.98 -12.87
CA TYR A 91 15.75 -1.59 -14.08
C TYR A 91 17.05 -2.36 -13.81
N GLU A 92 17.61 -2.26 -12.60
CA GLU A 92 18.74 -3.05 -12.17
C GLU A 92 18.73 -3.23 -10.64
N HIS A 93 18.76 -4.49 -10.18
CA HIS A 93 19.03 -4.86 -8.80
C HIS A 93 20.30 -5.72 -8.72
N ARG A 94 21.28 -5.28 -7.91
CA ARG A 94 22.49 -6.06 -7.60
C ARG A 94 22.46 -6.54 -6.15
N LEU A 95 22.66 -7.85 -5.97
CA LEU A 95 22.82 -8.48 -4.66
C LEU A 95 24.14 -8.07 -3.99
N PRO A 96 24.22 -8.16 -2.65
CA PRO A 96 25.49 -8.09 -1.93
C PRO A 96 26.52 -9.07 -2.52
N SER A 97 27.79 -8.68 -2.49
CA SER A 97 28.93 -9.46 -2.97
C SER A 97 30.12 -9.32 -2.03
N LEU A 98 31.21 -10.05 -2.29
CA LEU A 98 32.44 -9.96 -1.49
C LEU A 98 33.03 -8.53 -1.39
N ARG A 99 32.65 -7.61 -2.28
CA ARG A 99 33.10 -6.20 -2.30
C ARG A 99 32.02 -5.20 -1.84
N SER A 100 30.79 -5.64 -1.55
CA SER A 100 29.65 -4.79 -1.20
C SER A 100 28.71 -5.57 -0.30
N THR A 101 28.53 -5.16 0.95
CA THR A 101 27.65 -5.87 1.90
C THR A 101 26.18 -5.51 1.75
N CYS A 102 25.86 -4.64 0.78
CA CYS A 102 24.60 -3.94 0.67
C CYS A 102 23.90 -4.20 -0.68
N HIS A 103 22.57 -4.23 -0.69
CA HIS A 103 21.79 -4.25 -1.94
C HIS A 103 21.97 -2.92 -2.68
N GLN A 104 22.11 -2.97 -4.00
CA GLN A 104 22.21 -1.76 -4.84
C GLN A 104 21.10 -1.79 -5.88
N ILE A 105 20.42 -0.67 -6.06
CA ILE A 105 19.38 -0.55 -7.08
C ILE A 105 19.59 0.67 -7.96
N ARG A 106 19.25 0.51 -9.24
CA ARG A 106 19.01 1.63 -10.15
C ARG A 106 17.55 1.66 -10.54
N ALA A 107 16.96 2.84 -10.44
CA ALA A 107 15.56 3.02 -10.71
C ALA A 107 15.27 4.38 -11.34
N LYS A 108 14.20 4.45 -12.12
CA LYS A 108 13.67 5.69 -12.65
C LYS A 108 12.45 6.13 -11.85
N ALA A 109 12.43 7.39 -11.46
CA ALA A 109 11.26 8.05 -10.91
C ALA A 109 10.39 8.51 -12.08
N MET A 110 9.23 7.89 -12.26
CA MET A 110 8.34 8.11 -13.40
C MET A 110 7.01 8.75 -12.97
N ARG A 111 6.49 9.67 -13.78
CA ARG A 111 5.12 10.17 -13.72
C ARG A 111 4.33 9.56 -14.86
N LEU A 112 3.59 8.49 -14.57
CA LEU A 112 2.70 7.86 -15.53
C LEU A 112 1.33 8.56 -15.54
N THR A 113 0.73 8.68 -16.73
CA THR A 113 -0.62 9.23 -16.89
C THR A 113 -1.70 8.21 -16.55
N ASP A 114 -1.40 6.92 -16.72
CA ASP A 114 -2.28 5.81 -16.37
C ASP A 114 -1.47 4.67 -15.75
N LEU A 115 -1.82 4.33 -14.51
CA LEU A 115 -1.21 3.23 -13.75
C LEU A 115 -1.91 1.89 -14.01
N THR A 116 -3.15 1.95 -14.51
CA THR A 116 -4.07 0.81 -14.62
C THR A 116 -3.43 -0.43 -15.26
N PRO A 117 -2.63 -0.35 -16.35
CA PRO A 117 -2.04 -1.54 -16.95
C PRO A 117 -1.12 -2.34 -16.00
N TYR A 118 -0.46 -1.67 -15.07
CA TYR A 118 0.56 -2.26 -14.20
C TYR A 118 0.10 -2.50 -12.77
N GLU A 119 -1.06 -1.99 -12.36
CA GLU A 119 -1.64 -2.24 -11.04
C GLU A 119 -1.90 -3.74 -10.83
N GLN A 120 -1.14 -4.38 -9.93
CA GLN A 120 -1.40 -5.76 -9.51
C GLN A 120 -2.44 -5.80 -8.39
N GLU A 121 -2.44 -4.74 -7.58
CA GLU A 121 -3.38 -4.52 -6.50
C GLU A 121 -3.78 -3.05 -6.48
N ILE A 122 -4.98 -2.76 -6.00
CA ILE A 122 -5.50 -1.40 -5.80
C ILE A 122 -5.81 -1.24 -4.31
N VAL A 123 -5.22 -0.23 -3.66
CA VAL A 123 -5.57 0.13 -2.28
C VAL A 123 -6.84 0.98 -2.30
N TRP A 124 -7.78 0.68 -1.40
CA TRP A 124 -9.03 1.42 -1.32
C TRP A 124 -8.78 2.89 -0.96
N THR A 125 -9.31 3.80 -1.77
CA THR A 125 -9.39 5.23 -1.48
C THR A 125 -10.76 5.74 -1.93
N PRO A 126 -11.28 6.84 -1.35
CA PRO A 126 -12.58 7.37 -1.76
C PRO A 126 -12.60 7.84 -3.22
N THR A 127 -11.45 8.10 -3.83
CA THR A 127 -11.31 8.66 -5.19
C THR A 127 -10.95 7.62 -6.25
N ARG A 128 -10.33 6.48 -5.89
CA ARG A 128 -10.00 5.38 -6.82
C ARG A 128 -11.10 4.33 -6.86
N ARG A 129 -12.16 4.58 -7.64
CA ARG A 129 -13.21 3.59 -7.93
C ARG A 129 -12.71 2.54 -8.92
N LEU A 130 -13.24 1.32 -8.83
CA LEU A 130 -12.94 0.21 -9.72
C LEU A 130 -13.41 0.51 -11.16
N LYS A 131 -12.65 -0.01 -12.11
CA LYS A 131 -12.91 0.00 -13.54
C LYS A 131 -12.83 -1.42 -14.05
N GLN A 132 -13.50 -1.74 -15.15
CA GLN A 132 -13.42 -3.09 -15.73
C GLN A 132 -11.99 -3.53 -16.06
N THR A 133 -11.14 -2.60 -16.47
CA THR A 133 -9.70 -2.84 -16.76
C THR A 133 -8.88 -3.24 -15.53
N ASP A 134 -9.43 -3.07 -14.33
CA ASP A 134 -8.79 -3.50 -13.09
C ASP A 134 -8.93 -5.02 -12.86
N PHE A 135 -9.88 -5.68 -13.54
CA PHE A 135 -10.15 -7.11 -13.42
C PHE A 135 -9.32 -7.87 -14.46
N LYS A 136 -8.14 -8.34 -14.06
CA LYS A 136 -7.11 -8.90 -14.95
C LYS A 136 -7.04 -10.42 -14.92
N ALA A 137 -7.80 -11.08 -14.05
CA ALA A 137 -7.83 -12.53 -13.99
C ALA A 137 -8.54 -13.14 -15.20
N SER A 138 -8.14 -14.36 -15.58
CA SER A 138 -8.84 -15.13 -16.62
C SER A 138 -10.30 -15.39 -16.23
N THR A 139 -11.19 -15.28 -17.23
CA THR A 139 -12.63 -15.56 -17.12
C THR A 139 -12.96 -17.03 -17.41
N GLU A 140 -11.97 -17.84 -17.80
CA GLU A 140 -12.15 -19.27 -18.12
C GLU A 140 -12.63 -20.06 -16.90
N ASN A 141 -13.61 -20.94 -17.12
CA ASN A 141 -14.19 -21.82 -16.09
C ASN A 141 -14.75 -21.08 -14.86
N ARG A 142 -15.15 -19.82 -15.01
CA ARG A 142 -15.77 -19.02 -13.95
C ARG A 142 -17.30 -19.05 -14.05
N PRO A 143 -18.05 -19.28 -12.95
CA PRO A 143 -19.51 -19.38 -13.01
C PRO A 143 -20.22 -18.01 -13.07
N PHE A 144 -19.68 -16.97 -12.43
CA PHE A 144 -20.35 -15.67 -12.30
C PHE A 144 -19.95 -14.68 -13.40
N GLN A 145 -20.63 -13.54 -13.45
CA GLN A 145 -20.36 -12.47 -14.43
C GLN A 145 -19.05 -11.75 -14.10
N ALA A 146 -18.81 -11.45 -12.83
CA ALA A 146 -17.58 -10.89 -12.32
C ALA A 146 -17.33 -11.46 -10.91
N ALA A 147 -16.13 -11.22 -10.38
CA ALA A 147 -15.84 -11.42 -8.97
C ALA A 147 -14.72 -10.49 -8.51
N THR A 148 -14.97 -9.86 -7.37
CA THR A 148 -14.02 -9.03 -6.63
C THR A 148 -13.25 -9.88 -5.63
N ASN A 149 -11.94 -10.04 -5.85
CA ASN A 149 -11.04 -10.55 -4.82
C ASN A 149 -10.45 -9.36 -4.08
N SER A 150 -10.91 -9.13 -2.85
CA SER A 150 -10.40 -8.07 -1.99
C SER A 150 -10.30 -8.54 -0.55
N SER A 151 -9.37 -7.97 0.20
CA SER A 151 -9.17 -8.34 1.60
C SER A 151 -8.54 -7.22 2.42
N ILE A 152 -8.41 -7.49 3.71
CA ILE A 152 -7.76 -6.63 4.69
C ILE A 152 -6.38 -7.20 4.97
N ARG A 153 -5.37 -6.34 5.03
CA ARG A 153 -4.07 -6.69 5.60
C ARG A 153 -3.67 -5.62 6.62
N TYR A 154 -2.74 -5.96 7.50
CA TYR A 154 -2.13 -4.96 8.37
C TYR A 154 -0.68 -5.30 8.64
N ARG A 155 0.09 -4.26 8.98
CA ARG A 155 1.52 -4.36 9.25
C ARG A 155 1.94 -3.42 10.36
N TYR A 156 3.03 -3.77 11.02
CA TYR A 156 3.75 -2.85 11.89
C TYR A 156 4.47 -1.81 11.03
N ALA A 157 4.15 -0.53 11.23
CA ALA A 157 4.70 0.58 10.49
C ALA A 157 5.85 1.30 11.22
N GLY A 158 6.24 0.81 12.41
CA GLY A 158 7.38 1.31 13.17
C GLY A 158 7.18 1.28 14.68
N GLN A 159 8.27 1.50 15.40
CA GLN A 159 8.31 1.66 16.85
C GLN A 159 9.04 2.96 17.18
N GLY A 160 8.51 3.74 18.13
CA GLY A 160 9.12 5.01 18.54
C GLY A 160 8.50 5.57 19.80
N LEU A 161 9.31 6.18 20.67
CA LEU A 161 8.88 6.80 21.94
C LEU A 161 8.01 5.87 22.82
N GLY A 162 8.35 4.58 22.90
CA GLY A 162 7.57 3.62 23.69
C GLY A 162 6.20 3.29 23.09
N LYS A 163 6.02 3.46 21.77
CA LYS A 163 4.78 3.16 21.06
C LYS A 163 5.05 2.32 19.81
N VAL A 164 4.05 1.54 19.42
CA VAL A 164 4.04 0.73 18.19
C VAL A 164 2.92 1.25 17.30
N ARG A 165 3.22 1.47 16.02
CA ARG A 165 2.22 1.87 15.02
C ARG A 165 1.82 0.66 14.17
N LEU A 166 0.52 0.41 14.07
CA LEU A 166 -0.07 -0.54 13.14
C LEU A 166 -0.80 0.22 12.04
N VAL A 167 -0.66 -0.23 10.80
CA VAL A 167 -1.41 0.30 9.65
C VAL A 167 -2.20 -0.84 9.03
N VAL A 168 -3.50 -0.61 8.85
CA VAL A 168 -4.46 -1.50 8.20
C VAL A 168 -4.71 -0.97 6.79
N GLU A 169 -4.76 -1.88 5.83
CA GLU A 169 -4.98 -1.59 4.41
C GLU A 169 -6.07 -2.49 3.86
N THR A 170 -6.93 -1.91 3.03
CA THR A 170 -7.92 -2.62 2.22
C THR A 170 -7.38 -2.68 0.82
N TYR A 171 -7.26 -3.87 0.23
CA TYR A 171 -6.73 -4.04 -1.12
C TYR A 171 -7.66 -4.88 -1.99
N PHE A 172 -7.69 -4.55 -3.28
CA PHE A 172 -8.32 -5.31 -4.35
C PHE A 172 -7.21 -5.96 -5.19
N ASP A 173 -7.27 -7.28 -5.38
CA ASP A 173 -6.31 -8.03 -6.18
C ASP A 173 -6.78 -8.10 -7.64
N CYS A 174 -6.12 -7.32 -8.50
CA CYS A 174 -6.46 -7.25 -9.91
C CYS A 174 -6.30 -8.60 -10.63
N ARG A 175 -5.32 -9.40 -10.24
CA ARG A 175 -4.95 -10.66 -10.93
C ARG A 175 -5.81 -11.85 -10.51
N ASN A 176 -6.51 -11.73 -9.39
CA ASN A 176 -7.48 -12.72 -8.93
C ASN A 176 -8.93 -12.28 -9.09
N SER A 177 -9.18 -11.04 -9.54
CA SER A 177 -10.50 -10.52 -9.88
C SER A 177 -10.74 -10.60 -11.39
N TYR A 178 -11.91 -11.09 -11.81
CA TYR A 178 -12.28 -11.21 -13.23
C TYR A 178 -13.59 -10.49 -13.52
N PHE A 179 -13.76 -10.09 -14.78
CA PHE A 179 -14.97 -9.43 -15.26
C PHE A 179 -15.27 -9.89 -16.69
N LYS A 180 -16.46 -10.46 -16.91
CA LYS A 180 -16.95 -10.79 -18.24
C LYS A 180 -17.72 -9.58 -18.80
N PRO A 181 -17.45 -9.12 -20.02
CA PRO A 181 -18.26 -8.06 -20.64
C PRO A 181 -19.72 -8.49 -20.86
N SER A 182 -20.66 -7.58 -20.67
CA SER A 182 -22.09 -7.75 -20.93
C SER A 182 -22.77 -6.39 -21.16
N ALA A 183 -24.07 -6.41 -21.51
CA ALA A 183 -24.87 -5.18 -21.61
C ALA A 183 -25.10 -4.49 -20.25
N GLN A 184 -24.91 -5.18 -19.12
CA GLN A 184 -25.14 -4.67 -17.76
C GLN A 184 -23.85 -4.27 -17.05
N ASN A 185 -22.81 -4.00 -17.84
CA ASN A 185 -21.46 -3.68 -17.41
C ASN A 185 -21.36 -2.65 -16.28
N GLU A 186 -22.13 -1.55 -16.37
CA GLU A 186 -22.13 -0.50 -15.34
C GLU A 186 -22.72 -1.00 -14.02
N GLN A 187 -23.82 -1.76 -14.08
CA GLN A 187 -24.49 -2.32 -12.91
C GLN A 187 -23.62 -3.38 -12.23
N VAL A 188 -22.99 -4.26 -13.02
CA VAL A 188 -22.07 -5.29 -12.50
C VAL A 188 -20.86 -4.60 -11.85
N LEU A 189 -20.26 -3.59 -12.49
CA LEU A 189 -19.15 -2.86 -11.89
C LEU A 189 -19.55 -2.14 -10.59
N ALA A 190 -20.76 -1.57 -10.55
CA ALA A 190 -21.30 -0.96 -9.34
C ALA A 190 -21.56 -1.97 -8.22
N HIS A 191 -21.91 -3.21 -8.55
CA HIS A 191 -22.06 -4.33 -7.61
C HIS A 191 -20.70 -4.75 -7.04
N GLU A 192 -19.71 -4.98 -7.90
CA GLU A 192 -18.35 -5.33 -7.50
C GLU A 192 -17.70 -4.23 -6.62
N GLN A 193 -17.97 -2.96 -6.91
CA GLN A 193 -17.52 -1.85 -6.08
C GLN A 193 -18.10 -1.89 -4.65
N VAL A 194 -19.33 -2.38 -4.46
CA VAL A 194 -19.93 -2.52 -3.13
C VAL A 194 -19.19 -3.59 -2.32
N HIS A 195 -18.77 -4.69 -2.93
CA HIS A 195 -17.91 -5.67 -2.23
C HIS A 195 -16.64 -5.01 -1.71
N PHE A 196 -15.95 -4.25 -2.56
CA PHE A 196 -14.72 -3.56 -2.14
C PHE A 196 -14.97 -2.52 -1.03
N ASP A 197 -16.10 -1.79 -1.10
CA ASP A 197 -16.51 -0.84 -0.06
C ASP A 197 -16.91 -1.54 1.26
N ILE A 198 -17.48 -2.76 1.22
CA ILE A 198 -17.76 -3.59 2.41
C ILE A 198 -16.46 -4.01 3.10
N VAL A 199 -15.42 -4.38 2.35
CA VAL A 199 -14.13 -4.74 2.94
C VAL A 199 -13.47 -3.53 3.60
N GLU A 200 -13.54 -2.34 2.97
CA GLU A 200 -13.07 -1.10 3.61
C GLU A 200 -13.83 -0.78 4.90
N LEU A 201 -15.15 -0.96 4.90
CA LEU A 201 -15.95 -0.77 6.10
C LEU A 201 -15.42 -1.62 7.26
N HIS A 202 -15.12 -2.89 6.98
CA HIS A 202 -14.59 -3.82 7.97
C HIS A 202 -13.14 -3.52 8.34
N ALA A 203 -12.32 -2.96 7.46
CA ALA A 203 -10.99 -2.48 7.81
C ALA A 203 -11.02 -1.31 8.82
N ARG A 204 -12.00 -0.41 8.69
CA ARG A 204 -12.24 0.65 9.69
C ARG A 204 -12.74 0.08 11.02
N LEU A 205 -13.64 -0.92 10.97
CA LEU A 205 -14.11 -1.63 12.16
C LEU A 205 -12.96 -2.37 12.87
N LEU A 206 -12.08 -3.04 12.14
CA LEU A 206 -10.87 -3.67 12.68
C LEU A 206 -10.01 -2.67 13.42
N THR A 207 -9.76 -1.50 12.81
CA THR A 207 -8.96 -0.44 13.42
C THR A 207 -9.57 0.02 14.74
N ARG A 208 -10.89 0.25 14.77
CA ARG A 208 -11.62 0.59 15.99
C ARG A 208 -11.50 -0.51 17.06
N LEU A 209 -11.80 -1.75 16.71
CA LEU A 209 -11.81 -2.86 17.66
C LEU A 209 -10.41 -3.14 18.23
N LEU A 210 -9.36 -3.08 17.43
CA LEU A 210 -7.99 -3.21 17.92
C LEU A 210 -7.61 -2.05 18.86
N GLN A 211 -8.03 -0.82 18.54
CA GLN A 211 -7.78 0.33 19.42
C GLN A 211 -8.50 0.19 20.78
N GLU A 212 -9.73 -0.30 20.78
CA GLU A 212 -10.56 -0.46 21.99
C GLU A 212 -10.15 -1.68 22.83
N GLN A 213 -9.84 -2.81 22.17
CA GLN A 213 -9.60 -4.09 22.84
C GLN A 213 -8.13 -4.39 23.06
N ALA A 214 -7.22 -3.76 22.32
CA ALA A 214 -5.79 -4.01 22.37
C ALA A 214 -4.94 -2.71 22.43
N PRO A 215 -5.13 -1.86 23.46
CA PRO A 215 -4.46 -0.56 23.56
C PRO A 215 -2.95 -0.62 23.87
N THR A 216 -2.42 -1.82 24.19
CA THR A 216 -0.99 -2.06 24.46
C THR A 216 -0.39 -3.08 23.49
N SER A 217 0.93 -3.06 23.31
CA SER A 217 1.63 -4.03 22.45
C SER A 217 1.42 -5.48 22.88
N ARG A 218 1.39 -5.73 24.19
CA ARG A 218 1.14 -7.07 24.75
C ARG A 218 -0.27 -7.56 24.47
N GLU A 219 -1.27 -6.70 24.65
CA GLU A 219 -2.65 -7.08 24.30
C GLU A 219 -2.83 -7.22 22.80
N LEU A 220 -2.14 -6.41 22.01
CA LEU A 220 -2.14 -6.53 20.55
C LEU A 220 -1.59 -7.88 20.15
N GLU A 221 -0.42 -8.29 20.66
CA GLU A 221 0.17 -9.61 20.44
C GLU A 221 -0.77 -10.76 20.86
N GLN A 222 -1.56 -10.59 21.92
CA GLN A 222 -2.48 -11.63 22.38
C GLN A 222 -3.80 -11.70 21.60
N LYS A 223 -4.32 -10.55 21.14
CA LYS A 223 -5.71 -10.44 20.66
C LYS A 223 -5.82 -10.20 19.15
N HIS A 224 -4.77 -9.72 18.48
CA HIS A 224 -4.86 -9.26 17.10
C HIS A 224 -5.44 -10.31 16.15
N GLU A 225 -5.02 -11.57 16.26
CA GLU A 225 -5.48 -12.65 15.39
C GLU A 225 -6.97 -12.95 15.59
N ALA A 226 -7.43 -13.00 16.85
CA ALA A 226 -8.82 -13.28 17.17
C ALA A 226 -9.76 -12.17 16.67
N VAL A 227 -9.39 -10.90 16.92
CA VAL A 227 -10.15 -9.73 16.44
C VAL A 227 -10.16 -9.70 14.91
N PHE A 228 -9.02 -9.98 14.28
CA PHE A 228 -8.94 -10.02 12.82
C PHE A 228 -9.84 -11.09 12.21
N ARG A 229 -9.81 -12.31 12.77
CA ARG A 229 -10.65 -13.42 12.31
C ARG A 229 -12.14 -13.13 12.49
N GLN A 230 -12.51 -12.51 13.62
CA GLN A 230 -13.88 -12.04 13.85
C GLN A 230 -14.31 -11.09 12.75
N VAL A 231 -13.51 -10.05 12.49
CA VAL A 231 -13.84 -9.03 11.48
C VAL A 231 -13.95 -9.63 10.08
N LEU A 232 -13.05 -10.54 9.69
CA LEU A 232 -13.15 -11.21 8.38
C LEU A 232 -14.42 -12.08 8.27
N THR A 233 -14.83 -12.72 9.36
CA THR A 233 -16.08 -13.52 9.40
C THR A 233 -17.31 -12.62 9.26
N GLU A 234 -17.33 -11.49 9.97
CA GLU A 234 -18.39 -10.48 9.86
C GLU A 234 -18.43 -9.87 8.45
N CYS A 235 -17.27 -9.59 7.86
CA CYS A 235 -17.12 -9.10 6.50
C CYS A 235 -17.72 -10.08 5.50
N GLN A 236 -17.35 -11.36 5.58
CA GLN A 236 -17.90 -12.40 4.69
C GLN A 236 -19.42 -12.52 4.86
N THR A 237 -19.91 -12.53 6.11
CA THR A 237 -21.34 -12.60 6.41
C THR A 237 -22.11 -11.44 5.77
N MET A 238 -21.55 -10.22 5.81
CA MET A 238 -22.16 -9.05 5.20
C MET A 238 -22.13 -9.10 3.67
N GLN A 239 -21.06 -9.63 3.06
CA GLN A 239 -20.99 -9.86 1.62
C GLN A 239 -22.02 -10.91 1.17
N ASP A 240 -22.15 -12.02 1.88
CA ASP A 240 -23.13 -13.07 1.56
C ASP A 240 -24.58 -12.55 1.68
N ALA A 241 -24.85 -11.73 2.69
CA ALA A 241 -26.15 -11.09 2.86
C ALA A 241 -26.44 -10.10 1.72
N TYR A 242 -25.44 -9.29 1.34
CA TYR A 242 -25.53 -8.36 0.22
C TYR A 242 -25.86 -9.10 -1.09
N ASP A 243 -25.10 -10.14 -1.41
CA ASP A 243 -25.33 -10.97 -2.59
C ASP A 243 -26.73 -11.58 -2.57
N SER A 244 -27.09 -12.26 -1.48
CA SER A 244 -28.39 -12.92 -1.36
C SER A 244 -29.57 -11.97 -1.58
N GLU A 245 -29.45 -10.73 -1.12
CA GLU A 245 -30.49 -9.72 -1.27
C GLU A 245 -30.52 -9.10 -2.66
N VAL A 246 -29.37 -8.74 -3.25
CA VAL A 246 -29.31 -8.09 -4.56
C VAL A 246 -29.59 -9.06 -5.71
N TYR A 247 -29.18 -10.33 -5.59
CA TYR A 247 -29.53 -11.34 -6.59
C TYR A 247 -31.04 -11.61 -6.64
N LYS A 248 -31.74 -11.48 -5.51
CA LYS A 248 -33.22 -11.61 -5.46
C LYS A 248 -33.91 -10.34 -5.97
N ASP A 249 -33.36 -9.17 -5.67
CA ASP A 249 -33.93 -7.88 -6.02
C ASP A 249 -32.83 -6.86 -6.32
N GLN A 250 -32.59 -6.61 -7.60
CA GLN A 250 -31.55 -5.70 -8.06
C GLN A 250 -31.76 -4.25 -7.58
N SER A 251 -33.00 -3.84 -7.24
CA SER A 251 -33.28 -2.50 -6.75
C SER A 251 -32.62 -2.21 -5.39
N LYS A 252 -32.28 -3.27 -4.64
CA LYS A 252 -31.58 -3.17 -3.36
C LYS A 252 -30.13 -2.70 -3.48
N LEU A 253 -29.53 -2.75 -4.67
CA LEU A 253 -28.16 -2.28 -4.89
C LEU A 253 -27.95 -0.85 -4.36
N VAL A 254 -28.88 0.06 -4.69
CA VAL A 254 -28.81 1.47 -4.27
C VAL A 254 -28.96 1.61 -2.75
N GLN A 255 -29.83 0.81 -2.13
CA GLN A 255 -30.02 0.81 -0.67
C GLN A 255 -28.74 0.36 0.04
N TRP A 256 -28.07 -0.67 -0.47
CA TRP A 256 -26.78 -1.12 0.05
C TRP A 256 -25.69 -0.08 -0.15
N GLN A 257 -25.58 0.55 -1.33
CA GLN A 257 -24.62 1.63 -1.55
C GLN A 257 -24.79 2.76 -0.53
N GLN A 258 -26.03 3.19 -0.26
CA GLN A 258 -26.34 4.20 0.75
C GLN A 258 -25.98 3.75 2.17
N LYS A 259 -26.34 2.51 2.53
CA LYS A 259 -26.01 1.91 3.83
C LYS A 259 -24.49 1.86 4.07
N ILE A 260 -23.72 1.41 3.08
CA ILE A 260 -22.26 1.36 3.18
C ILE A 260 -21.68 2.78 3.29
N ALA A 261 -22.13 3.72 2.47
CA ALA A 261 -21.65 5.10 2.52
C ALA A 261 -21.93 5.77 3.89
N GLN A 262 -23.11 5.54 4.46
CA GLN A 262 -23.46 6.02 5.81
C GLN A 262 -22.56 5.39 6.88
N ASN A 263 -22.33 4.08 6.82
CA ASN A 263 -21.46 3.39 7.77
C ASN A 263 -19.99 3.82 7.66
N LEU A 264 -19.48 4.01 6.44
CA LEU A 264 -18.15 4.55 6.20
C LEU A 264 -18.01 5.96 6.79
N THR A 265 -19.04 6.80 6.62
CA THR A 265 -19.09 8.16 7.20
C THR A 265 -19.11 8.11 8.72
N ALA A 266 -19.90 7.21 9.33
CA ALA A 266 -19.93 7.02 10.77
C ALA A 266 -18.57 6.58 11.34
N LEU A 267 -17.78 5.84 10.55
CA LEU A 267 -16.43 5.41 10.89
C LEU A 267 -15.33 6.34 10.35
N GLN A 268 -15.66 7.58 9.97
CA GLN A 268 -14.67 8.54 9.50
C GLN A 268 -13.50 8.78 10.48
N PRO A 269 -13.68 8.75 11.82
CA PRO A 269 -12.56 8.82 12.76
C PRO A 269 -11.49 7.72 12.59
N TYR A 270 -11.83 6.62 11.89
CA TYR A 270 -10.94 5.48 11.63
C TYR A 270 -10.53 5.37 10.15
N ALA A 271 -10.78 6.40 9.32
CA ALA A 271 -10.49 6.38 7.89
C ALA A 271 -8.99 6.26 7.56
N ASP A 272 -8.13 6.82 8.41
CA ASP A 272 -6.66 6.73 8.30
C ASP A 272 -6.13 5.31 8.54
N LYS A 273 -6.98 4.41 9.09
CA LYS A 273 -6.69 2.99 9.31
C LYS A 273 -5.33 2.75 9.97
N SER A 274 -4.98 3.62 10.91
CA SER A 274 -3.69 3.63 11.60
C SER A 274 -3.95 3.75 13.10
N LEU A 275 -3.43 2.80 13.89
CA LEU A 275 -3.50 2.88 15.35
C LEU A 275 -2.10 2.91 15.96
N THR A 276 -2.00 3.57 17.11
CA THR A 276 -0.76 3.66 17.88
C THR A 276 -1.01 3.12 19.29
N VAL A 277 -0.35 2.03 19.64
CA VAL A 277 -0.47 1.38 20.95
C VAL A 277 0.76 1.66 21.80
N LYS A 278 0.60 1.68 23.13
CA LYS A 278 1.74 1.82 24.05
C LYS A 278 2.52 0.51 24.10
N ILE A 279 3.84 0.59 24.13
CA ILE A 279 4.69 -0.57 24.41
C ILE A 279 4.48 -0.95 25.87
N SER A 280 4.06 -2.18 26.08
CA SER A 280 4.04 -2.87 27.37
C SER A 280 4.77 -4.18 27.20
N LEU A 281 5.72 -4.44 28.10
CA LEU A 281 6.37 -5.74 28.27
C LEU A 281 5.44 -6.73 28.97
#